data_AF-A0A3C0TF57-F1
#
_entry.id   AF-A0A3C0TF57-F1
#
_cell.length_a   1.000
_cell.length_b   1.000
_cell.length_c   1.000
_cell.angle_alpha   90.00
_cell.angle_beta   90.00
_cell.angle_gamma   90.00
#
_symmetry.space_group_name_H-M   'P 1'
#
loop_
_entity.id
_entity.type
_entity.pdbx_description
1 polymer ?
#
loop_
_entity_poly.entity_id
_entity_poly.type
_entity_poly.pdbx_seq_one_letter_code
_entity_poly.pdbx_strand_id
1 'polypeptide(L)'
;MRFLDMDYSSVTKGVSILELIVTLAESLELPVVVEGVEFPEQVTFLMDIGCEMAQGYYYYKPMRKEAYEDLLMDPDALQIEK
;
A
#
# COMPACT_ATOMS: atom_id res chain seq x y z
N MET A 1 6.25 6.10 -0.45
CA MET A 1 5.45 6.70 0.65
C MET A 1 6.31 7.45 1.65
N ARG A 2 5.86 8.63 2.11
CA ARG A 2 6.65 9.55 2.96
C ARG A 2 7.14 8.95 4.28
N PHE A 3 6.39 8.01 4.85
CA PHE A 3 6.76 7.34 6.11
C PHE A 3 7.92 6.34 5.96
N LEU A 4 8.23 5.88 4.74
CA LEU A 4 9.31 4.95 4.43
C LEU A 4 10.48 5.62 3.68
N ASP A 5 10.50 6.95 3.60
CA ASP A 5 11.60 7.67 2.94
C ASP A 5 12.93 7.43 3.69
N MET A 6 13.94 6.94 2.96
CA MET A 6 15.23 6.44 3.47
C MET A 6 16.20 7.53 3.95
N ASP A 7 15.74 8.51 4.72
CA ASP A 7 16.63 9.31 5.57
C ASP A 7 16.89 8.47 6.83
N TYR A 8 18.10 7.93 6.99
CA TYR A 8 18.49 6.98 8.05
C TYR A 8 18.11 7.40 9.48
N SER A 9 17.92 8.70 9.73
CA SER A 9 17.48 9.23 11.03
C SER A 9 15.96 9.20 11.24
N SER A 10 15.18 9.12 10.16
CA SER A 10 13.73 9.28 10.08
C SER A 10 13.00 7.96 9.91
N VAL A 11 13.62 6.99 9.22
CA VAL A 11 13.02 5.69 8.86
C VAL A 11 12.46 4.97 10.08
N THR A 12 13.24 4.90 11.18
CA THR A 12 12.83 4.18 12.38
C THR A 12 11.58 4.77 13.02
N LYS A 13 11.40 6.09 12.98
CA LYS A 13 10.21 6.74 13.56
C LYS A 13 8.98 6.54 12.69
N GLY A 14 9.14 6.65 11.36
CA GLY A 14 8.03 6.44 10.42
C GLY A 14 7.49 5.01 10.47
N VAL A 15 8.40 4.03 10.54
CA VAL A 15 8.07 2.61 10.69
C VAL A 15 7.32 2.36 12.01
N SER A 16 7.84 2.84 13.15
CA SER A 16 7.15 2.63 14.43
C SER A 16 5.76 3.30 14.50
N ILE A 17 5.58 4.45 13.86
CA ILE A 17 4.25 5.09 13.77
C ILE A 17 3.30 4.22 12.96
N LEU A 18 3.75 3.66 11.84
CA LEU A 18 2.96 2.74 11.02
C LEU A 18 2.55 1.49 11.81
N GLU A 19 3.49 0.80 12.43
CA GLU A 19 3.22 -0.40 13.24
C GLU A 19 2.19 -0.12 14.35
N LEU A 20 2.31 1.02 15.04
CA LEU A 20 1.36 1.43 16.09
C LEU A 20 -0.03 1.71 15.52
N ILE A 21 -0.14 2.37 14.37
CA ILE A 21 -1.43 2.66 13.72
C ILE A 21 -2.11 1.37 13.26
N VAL A 22 -1.35 0.45 12.66
CA VAL A 22 -1.88 -0.83 12.18
C VAL A 22 -2.36 -1.67 13.37
N THR A 23 -1.56 -1.77 14.43
CA THR A 23 -1.95 -2.47 15.66
C THR A 23 -3.22 -1.88 16.28
N LEU A 24 -3.36 -0.56 16.28
CA LEU A 24 -4.55 0.13 16.78
C LEU A 24 -5.77 -0.19 15.91
N ALA A 25 -5.64 -0.14 14.58
CA ALA A 25 -6.73 -0.44 13.67
C ALA A 25 -7.18 -1.89 13.77
N GLU A 26 -6.24 -2.84 13.87
CA GLU A 26 -6.53 -4.26 14.11
C GLU A 26 -7.29 -4.46 15.42
N SER A 27 -6.85 -3.82 16.52
CA SER A 27 -7.53 -3.88 17.82
C SER A 27 -8.95 -3.30 17.82
N LEU A 28 -9.26 -2.46 16.83
CA LEU A 28 -10.58 -1.84 16.63
C LEU A 28 -11.38 -2.52 15.52
N GLU A 29 -10.85 -3.59 14.92
CA GLU A 29 -11.44 -4.29 13.77
C GLU A 29 -11.73 -3.35 12.59
N LEU A 30 -10.86 -2.35 12.38
CA LEU A 30 -10.98 -1.38 11.30
C LEU A 30 -10.16 -1.80 10.07
N PRO A 31 -10.75 -1.79 8.87
CA PRO A 31 -10.00 -2.04 7.65
C PRO A 31 -9.01 -0.90 7.39
N VAL A 32 -7.78 -1.27 7.00
CA VAL A 32 -6.70 -0.31 6.69
C VAL A 32 -6.32 -0.40 5.22
N VAL A 33 -6.26 0.74 4.56
CA VAL A 33 -5.63 0.89 3.24
C VAL A 33 -4.43 1.80 3.36
N VAL A 34 -3.30 1.37 2.79
CA VAL A 34 -2.08 2.19 2.74
C VAL A 34 -1.91 2.80 1.35
N GLU A 35 -1.81 4.12 1.29
CA GLU A 35 -1.68 4.86 0.04
C GLU A 35 -0.24 5.30 -0.25
N GLY A 36 0.13 5.29 -1.54
CA GLY A 36 1.42 5.78 -2.03
C GLY A 36 2.53 4.72 -2.08
N VAL A 37 2.19 3.45 -2.30
CA VAL A 37 3.16 2.39 -2.61
C VAL A 37 3.67 2.49 -4.04
N GLU A 38 4.98 2.47 -4.22
CA GLU A 38 5.63 2.62 -5.52
C GLU A 38 6.55 1.45 -5.85
N PHE A 39 7.07 0.77 -4.82
CA PHE A 39 8.07 -0.29 -4.95
C PHE A 39 7.59 -1.59 -4.26
N PRO A 40 7.97 -2.77 -4.78
CA PRO A 40 7.54 -4.06 -4.22
C PRO A 40 7.97 -4.23 -2.76
N GLU A 41 9.14 -3.72 -2.36
CA GLU A 41 9.66 -3.83 -0.99
C GLU A 41 8.76 -3.11 0.01
N GLN A 42 8.08 -2.04 -0.41
CA GLN A 42 7.10 -1.34 0.43
C GLN A 42 5.86 -2.22 0.63
N VAL A 43 5.39 -2.90 -0.42
CA VAL A 43 4.24 -3.80 -0.35
C VAL A 43 4.54 -4.98 0.57
N THR A 44 5.70 -5.63 0.39
CA THR A 44 6.14 -6.73 1.25
C THR A 44 6.18 -6.30 2.72
N PHE A 45 6.83 -5.17 3.02
CA PHE A 45 6.88 -4.65 4.39
C PHE A 45 5.48 -4.37 4.97
N LEU A 46 4.58 -3.76 4.19
CA LEU A 46 3.23 -3.43 4.64
C LEU A 46 2.41 -4.69 4.92
N MET A 47 2.54 -5.73 4.09
CA MET A 47 1.93 -7.04 4.34
C MET A 47 2.47 -7.69 5.61
N ASP A 48 3.78 -7.62 5.85
CA ASP A 48 4.43 -8.19 7.03
C ASP A 48 3.94 -7.55 8.34
N ILE A 49 3.58 -6.27 8.33
CA ILE A 49 3.03 -5.57 9.51
C ILE A 49 1.50 -5.65 9.63
N GLY A 50 0.82 -6.39 8.75
CA GLY A 50 -0.63 -6.64 8.83
C GLY A 50 -1.52 -5.70 8.00
N CYS A 51 -0.96 -4.95 7.04
CA CYS A 51 -1.76 -4.19 6.09
C CYS A 51 -2.19 -5.08 4.92
N GLU A 52 -3.50 -5.32 4.79
CA GLU A 52 -4.04 -6.19 3.72
C GLU A 52 -4.35 -5.46 2.41
N MET A 53 -4.53 -4.12 2.47
CA MET A 53 -4.86 -3.31 1.31
C MET A 53 -3.83 -2.21 1.07
N ALA A 54 -3.42 -2.05 -0.18
CA ALA A 54 -2.50 -1.00 -0.59
C ALA A 54 -2.92 -0.37 -1.92
N GLN A 55 -2.65 0.92 -2.07
CA GLN A 55 -2.90 1.70 -3.27
C GLN A 55 -1.63 2.47 -3.64
N GLY A 56 -1.24 2.43 -4.91
CA GLY A 56 -0.17 3.28 -5.40
C GLY A 56 0.31 2.90 -6.79
N TYR A 57 1.33 3.60 -7.25
CA TYR A 57 1.87 3.45 -8.60
C TYR A 57 2.48 2.08 -8.85
N TYR A 58 2.83 1.35 -7.79
CA TYR A 58 3.22 -0.05 -7.89
C TYR A 58 2.18 -0.88 -8.65
N TYR A 59 0.89 -0.71 -8.31
CA TYR A 59 -0.21 -1.37 -9.00
C TYR A 59 -0.53 -0.63 -10.30
N TYR A 60 -1.17 0.54 -10.16
CA TYR A 60 -1.61 1.36 -11.29
C TYR A 60 -1.49 2.84 -10.95
N LYS A 61 -1.11 3.65 -11.94
CA LYS A 61 -1.20 5.11 -11.85
C LYS A 61 -2.67 5.55 -11.95
N PRO A 62 -3.02 6.75 -11.43
CA PRO A 62 -4.30 7.38 -11.71
C PRO A 62 -4.57 7.35 -13.21
N MET A 63 -5.75 6.87 -13.57
CA MET A 63 -6.15 6.66 -14.95
C MET A 63 -7.54 7.25 -15.20
N ARG A 64 -7.92 7.37 -16.47
CA ARG A 64 -9.27 7.79 -16.83
C ARG A 64 -10.28 6.69 -16.54
N LYS A 65 -11.54 7.08 -16.37
CA LYS A 65 -12.67 6.19 -16.09
C LYS A 65 -12.73 5.02 -17.09
N GLU A 66 -12.59 5.32 -18.38
CA GLU A 66 -12.72 4.33 -19.45
C GLU A 66 -11.64 3.24 -19.34
N ALA A 67 -10.39 3.64 -19.08
CA ALA A 67 -9.28 2.69 -18.90
C ALA A 67 -9.45 1.82 -17.64
N TYR A 68 -10.03 2.38 -16.57
CA TYR A 68 -10.35 1.62 -15.36
C TYR A 68 -11.49 0.63 -15.61
N GLU A 69 -12.53 1.03 -16.33
CA GLU A 69 -13.63 0.15 -16.69
C GLU A 69 -13.15 -1.00 -17.59
N ASP A 70 -12.33 -0.71 -18.59
CA ASP A 70 -11.72 -1.75 -19.44
C ASP A 70 -10.90 -2.76 -18.61
N LEU A 71 -10.12 -2.27 -17.64
CA LEU A 71 -9.33 -3.12 -16.75
C LEU A 71 -10.20 -4.02 -15.86
N LEU A 72 -11.34 -3.53 -15.37
CA LEU A 72 -12.26 -4.31 -14.53
C LEU A 72 -13.02 -5.39 -15.30
N MET A 73 -13.19 -5.22 -16.61
CA MET A 73 -13.90 -6.17 -17.46
C MET A 73 -13.04 -7.35 -17.92
N ASP A 74 -11.72 -7.26 -17.71
CA ASP A 74 -10.75 -8.32 -18.02
C ASP A 74 -9.94 -8.69 -16.75
N PRO A 75 -10.43 -9.66 -15.94
CA PRO A 75 -9.75 -10.09 -14.72
C PRO A 75 -8.32 -10.60 -14.96
N ASP A 76 -8.03 -11.14 -16.15
CA ASP A 76 -6.69 -11.65 -16.48
C ASP A 76 -5.71 -10.51 -16.81
N ALA A 77 -6.21 -9.29 -17.07
CA ALA A 77 -5.40 -8.09 -17.24
C ALA A 77 -4.94 -7.45 -15.91
N LEU A 78 -5.45 -7.93 -14.76
CA LEU A 78 -5.07 -7.47 -13.43
C LEU A 78 -3.66 -8.01 -13.07
N GLN A 79 -2.63 -7.20 -13.30
CA GLN A 79 -1.24 -7.49 -12.95
C GLN A 79 -0.98 -7.23 -11.45
N ILE A 80 -1.73 -7.90 -10.57
CA ILE A 80 -1.68 -7.66 -9.11
C ILE A 80 -0.46 -8.33 -8.47
N GLU A 81 0.04 -9.42 -9.05
CA GLU A 81 1.31 -10.07 -8.67
C GLU A 81 2.40 -9.62 -9.66
N LYS A 82 3.18 -8.62 -9.26
CA LYS A 82 4.43 -8.24 -9.93
C LYS A 82 5.63 -8.82 -9.19
#